data_AF-A0A977KS03-F1
#
_entry.id   AF-A0A977KS03-F1
#
_cell.length_a   1.000
_cell.length_b   1.000
_cell.length_c   1.000
_cell.angle_alpha   90.00
_cell.angle_beta   90.00
_cell.angle_gamma   90.00
#
_symmetry.space_group_name_H-M   'P 1'
#
loop_
_entity.id
_entity.type
_entity.pdbx_description
1 polymer ?
#
loop_
_entity_poly.entity_id
_entity_poly.type
_entity_poly.pdbx_seq_one_letter_code
_entity_poly.pdbx_strand_id
1 'polypeptide(L)'
;MRENFWIPQRLDITQDVTDYWNLTDDERYAFDGILSYLTFLDSVQTCNIPHLKNSITAPEISLCMAEQISQEGMHNQSYQYMIESIIPSEKRTAVYDFWRTDKVLKDRCQFIAGLYQKYVDNSTQENYFIALLADYLLEGLYFYNGLN
;
A
#
# COMPACT_ATOMS: atom_id res chain seq x y z
N MET A 1 19.12 -2.09 -1.47
CA MET A 1 17.77 -2.70 -1.53
C MET A 1 17.81 -4.15 -1.03
N ARG A 2 18.52 -5.07 -1.71
CA ARG A 2 18.54 -6.50 -1.35
C ARG A 2 19.05 -6.84 0.06
N GLU A 3 20.00 -6.07 0.59
CA GLU A 3 20.50 -6.26 1.97
C GLU A 3 19.42 -6.03 3.04
N ASN A 4 18.34 -5.31 2.70
CA ASN A 4 17.22 -5.01 3.60
C ASN A 4 16.08 -6.02 3.45
N PHE A 5 16.32 -7.19 2.84
CA PHE A 5 15.30 -8.22 2.71
C PHE A 5 14.85 -8.74 4.09
N TRP A 6 13.54 -8.86 4.27
CA TRP A 6 12.92 -9.35 5.49
C TRP A 6 11.73 -10.27 5.16
N ILE A 7 11.22 -11.00 6.15
CA ILE A 7 10.05 -11.87 5.96
C ILE A 7 9.05 -11.54 7.07
N PRO A 8 7.84 -11.07 6.75
CA PRO A 8 6.88 -10.63 7.76
C PRO A 8 6.56 -11.68 8.82
N GLN A 9 6.40 -12.95 8.40
CA GLN A 9 6.02 -14.07 9.26
C GLN A 9 7.13 -14.49 10.25
N ARG A 10 8.32 -13.87 10.20
CA ARG A 10 9.38 -14.10 11.20
C ARG A 10 9.27 -13.16 12.40
N LEU A 11 8.41 -12.14 12.33
CA LEU A 11 8.16 -11.22 13.43
C LEU A 11 7.14 -11.85 14.39
N ASP A 12 7.44 -11.80 15.69
CA ASP A 12 6.48 -12.21 16.72
C ASP A 12 5.52 -11.06 17.01
N ILE A 13 4.25 -11.26 16.67
CA ILE A 13 3.13 -10.32 16.89
C ILE A 13 2.08 -10.89 17.84
N THR A 14 2.48 -11.84 18.69
CA THR A 14 1.55 -12.53 19.62
C THR A 14 0.94 -11.55 20.63
N GLN A 15 1.73 -10.57 21.10
CA GLN A 15 1.25 -9.57 22.04
C GLN A 15 0.21 -8.64 21.40
N ASP A 16 0.42 -8.26 20.14
CA ASP A 16 -0.47 -7.40 19.36
C ASP A 16 -1.88 -7.96 19.24
N VAL A 17 -2.04 -9.29 19.21
CA VAL A 17 -3.35 -9.95 19.25
C VAL A 17 -4.12 -9.57 20.51
N THR A 18 -3.44 -9.54 21.66
CA THR A 18 -4.05 -9.18 22.95
C THR A 18 -4.29 -7.67 23.03
N ASP A 19 -3.33 -6.87 22.58
CA ASP A 19 -3.41 -5.41 22.64
C ASP A 19 -4.52 -4.88 21.73
N TYR A 20 -4.75 -5.51 20.58
CA TYR A 20 -5.89 -5.20 19.72
C TYR A 20 -7.21 -5.26 20.48
N TRP A 21 -7.43 -6.24 21.38
CA TRP A 21 -8.67 -6.29 22.18
C TRP A 21 -8.78 -5.17 23.21
N ASN A 22 -7.66 -4.59 23.63
CA ASN A 22 -7.61 -3.52 24.62
C ASN A 22 -7.73 -2.12 24.01
N LEU A 23 -7.67 -1.98 22.68
CA LEU A 23 -7.91 -0.72 21.98
C LEU A 23 -9.32 -0.20 22.27
N THR A 24 -9.42 1.10 22.52
CA THR A 24 -10.69 1.83 22.48
C THR A 24 -11.32 1.75 21.09
N ASP A 25 -12.61 2.06 20.97
CA ASP A 25 -13.30 2.03 19.68
C ASP A 25 -12.69 3.00 18.67
N ASP A 26 -12.27 4.19 19.11
CA ASP A 26 -11.64 5.21 18.26
C ASP A 26 -10.24 4.76 17.79
N GLU A 27 -9.42 4.18 18.68
CA GLU A 27 -8.10 3.63 18.32
C GLU A 27 -8.23 2.46 17.34
N ARG A 28 -9.21 1.57 17.57
CA ARG A 28 -9.47 0.43 16.69
C ARG A 28 -9.95 0.88 15.32
N TYR A 29 -10.85 1.87 15.28
CA TYR A 29 -11.32 2.48 14.03
C TYR A 29 -10.14 3.05 13.23
N ALA A 30 -9.25 3.79 13.89
CA ALA A 30 -8.05 4.33 13.25
C ALA A 30 -7.11 3.21 12.77
N PHE A 31 -6.84 2.21 13.60
CA PHE A 31 -5.96 1.08 13.26
C PHE A 31 -6.48 0.32 12.04
N ASP A 32 -7.75 -0.10 12.06
CA ASP A 32 -8.39 -0.84 10.97
C ASP A 32 -8.40 -0.01 9.66
N GLY A 33 -8.73 1.27 9.76
CA GLY A 33 -8.77 2.19 8.61
C GLY A 33 -7.39 2.45 7.99
N ILE A 34 -6.37 2.68 8.81
CA ILE A 34 -4.98 2.87 8.34
C ILE A 34 -4.47 1.59 7.69
N LEU A 35 -4.68 0.44 8.33
CA LEU A 35 -4.24 -0.85 7.80
C LEU A 35 -4.89 -1.16 6.44
N SER A 36 -6.18 -0.86 6.28
CA SER A 36 -6.88 -0.93 5.00
C SER A 36 -6.29 0.00 3.94
N TYR A 37 -6.00 1.25 4.34
CA TYR A 37 -5.45 2.26 3.43
C TYR A 37 -4.05 1.90 2.94
N LEU A 38 -3.14 1.50 3.83
CA LEU A 38 -1.78 1.09 3.46
C LEU A 38 -1.78 -0.15 2.57
N THR A 39 -2.64 -1.13 2.87
CA THR A 39 -2.82 -2.31 2.01
C THR A 39 -3.24 -1.90 0.59
N PHE A 40 -4.12 -0.90 0.45
CA PHE A 40 -4.50 -0.36 -0.86
C PHE A 40 -3.32 0.33 -1.56
N LEU A 41 -2.54 1.15 -0.86
CA LEU A 41 -1.40 1.87 -1.45
C LEU A 41 -0.36 0.92 -2.04
N ASP A 42 0.09 -0.08 -1.29
CA ASP A 42 1.04 -1.08 -1.78
C ASP A 42 0.46 -1.93 -2.93
N SER A 43 -0.85 -2.22 -2.87
CA SER A 43 -1.55 -2.93 -3.96
C SER A 43 -1.56 -2.12 -5.26
N VAL A 44 -1.83 -0.81 -5.19
CA VAL A 44 -1.85 0.03 -6.40
C VAL A 44 -0.44 0.21 -6.96
N GLN A 45 0.59 0.32 -6.11
CA GLN A 45 1.98 0.42 -6.54
C GLN A 45 2.47 -0.85 -7.24
N THR A 46 2.14 -2.03 -6.69
CA THR A 46 2.43 -3.32 -7.33
C THR A 46 1.86 -3.41 -8.76
N CYS A 47 0.69 -2.81 -9.00
CA CYS A 47 0.06 -2.75 -10.32
C CYS A 47 0.61 -1.63 -11.22
N ASN A 48 0.92 -0.46 -10.65
CA ASN A 48 1.27 0.75 -11.41
C ASN A 48 2.75 0.81 -11.84
N ILE A 49 3.68 0.44 -10.96
CA ILE A 49 5.12 0.52 -11.24
C ILE A 49 5.51 -0.24 -12.53
N PRO A 50 4.94 -1.42 -12.86
CA PRO A 50 5.17 -2.06 -14.15
C PRO A 50 4.83 -1.17 -15.36
N HIS A 51 3.76 -0.39 -15.31
CA HIS A 51 3.39 0.54 -16.38
C HIS A 51 4.40 1.68 -16.51
N LEU A 52 4.88 2.22 -15.39
CA LEU A 52 5.89 3.27 -15.38
C LEU A 52 7.25 2.77 -15.91
N LYS A 53 7.62 1.54 -15.53
CA LYS A 53 8.85 0.86 -15.95
C LYS A 53 8.92 0.66 -17.46
N ASN A 54 7.79 0.46 -18.14
CA ASN A 54 7.76 0.18 -19.58
C ASN A 54 8.34 1.32 -20.45
N SER A 55 8.31 2.56 -19.96
CA SER A 55 8.88 3.72 -20.68
C SER A 55 10.34 3.99 -20.33
N ILE A 56 10.93 3.23 -19.40
CA ILE A 56 12.33 3.37 -18.99
C ILE A 56 13.24 2.60 -19.94
N THR A 57 14.21 3.30 -20.54
CA THR A 57 15.21 2.70 -21.43
C THR A 57 16.55 2.38 -20.74
N ALA A 58 16.78 2.94 -19.55
CA ALA A 58 17.96 2.65 -18.74
C ALA A 58 17.80 1.30 -18.00
N PRO A 59 18.61 0.28 -18.31
CA PRO A 59 18.46 -1.05 -17.72
C PRO A 59 18.68 -1.07 -16.21
N GLU A 60 19.58 -0.23 -15.68
CA GLU A 60 19.85 -0.09 -14.26
C GLU A 60 18.65 0.44 -13.47
N ILE A 61 17.90 1.39 -14.05
CA ILE A 61 16.67 1.91 -13.44
C ILE A 61 15.56 0.86 -13.52
N SER A 62 15.45 0.16 -14.65
CA SER A 62 14.50 -0.96 -14.79
C SER A 62 14.74 -2.06 -13.76
N LEU A 63 15.99 -2.33 -13.39
CA LEU A 63 16.35 -3.28 -12.34
C LEU A 63 15.92 -2.78 -10.96
N CYS A 64 16.15 -1.50 -10.65
CA CYS A 64 15.67 -0.90 -9.39
C CYS A 64 14.15 -0.96 -9.26
N MET A 65 13.39 -0.66 -10.31
CA MET A 65 11.93 -0.74 -10.29
C MET A 65 11.42 -2.18 -10.14
N ALA A 66 12.12 -3.16 -10.71
CA ALA A 66 11.78 -4.58 -10.51
C ALA A 66 11.98 -5.01 -9.05
N GLU A 67 13.04 -4.54 -8.41
CA GLU A 67 13.27 -4.76 -6.98
C GLU A 67 12.21 -4.04 -6.14
N GLN A 68 11.83 -2.81 -6.49
CA GLN A 68 10.75 -2.08 -5.82
C GLN A 68 9.42 -2.84 -5.88
N ILE A 69 9.01 -3.33 -7.05
CA ILE A 69 7.78 -4.16 -7.19
C ILE A 69 7.81 -5.36 -6.25
N SER A 70 8.98 -6.01 -6.10
CA SER A 70 9.13 -7.12 -5.18
C SER A 70 8.95 -6.68 -3.72
N GLN A 71 9.41 -5.49 -3.35
CA GLN A 71 9.26 -4.94 -2.01
C GLN A 71 7.80 -4.54 -1.72
N GLU A 72 7.08 -3.92 -2.67
CA GLU A 72 5.64 -3.62 -2.48
C GLU A 72 4.83 -4.91 -2.31
N GLY A 73 5.17 -5.96 -3.04
CA GLY A 73 4.57 -7.29 -2.85
C GLY A 73 4.81 -7.85 -1.44
N MET A 74 6.00 -7.63 -0.88
CA MET A 74 6.33 -8.02 0.50
C MET A 74 5.61 -7.16 1.54
N HIS A 75 5.50 -5.86 1.32
CA HIS A 75 4.71 -4.96 2.19
C HIS A 75 3.25 -5.40 2.22
N ASN A 76 2.66 -5.69 1.06
CA ASN A 76 1.28 -6.18 0.97
C ASN A 76 1.08 -7.51 1.74
N GLN A 77 2.01 -8.47 1.58
CA GLN A 77 2.01 -9.70 2.37
C GLN A 77 2.15 -9.44 3.87
N SER A 78 2.84 -8.37 4.27
CA SER A 78 2.99 -8.00 5.68
C SER A 78 1.67 -7.53 6.30
N TYR A 79 0.90 -6.67 5.60
CA TYR A 79 -0.42 -6.26 6.09
C TYR A 79 -1.38 -7.44 6.12
N GLN A 80 -1.35 -8.31 5.10
CA GLN A 80 -2.13 -9.55 5.13
C GLN A 80 -1.75 -10.38 6.37
N TYR A 81 -0.47 -10.57 6.67
CA TYR A 81 -0.04 -11.30 7.85
C TYR A 81 -0.55 -10.67 9.16
N MET A 82 -0.51 -9.34 9.27
CA MET A 82 -1.06 -8.62 10.42
C MET A 82 -2.59 -8.79 10.54
N ILE A 83 -3.34 -8.60 9.45
CA ILE A 83 -4.80 -8.76 9.43
C ILE A 83 -5.19 -10.20 9.81
N GLU A 84 -4.52 -11.20 9.23
CA GLU A 84 -4.84 -12.61 9.46
C GLU A 84 -4.42 -13.12 10.85
N SER A 85 -3.50 -12.44 11.53
CA SER A 85 -3.02 -12.85 12.86
C SER A 85 -3.67 -12.07 14.00
N ILE A 86 -3.82 -10.75 13.85
CA ILE A 86 -4.27 -9.84 14.93
C ILE A 86 -5.79 -9.69 14.91
N ILE A 87 -6.39 -9.56 13.72
CA ILE A 87 -7.81 -9.23 13.58
C ILE A 87 -8.66 -10.53 13.68
N PRO A 88 -9.74 -10.52 14.47
CA PRO A 88 -10.70 -11.64 14.53
C PRO A 88 -11.26 -11.96 13.14
N SER A 89 -11.43 -13.24 12.82
CA SER A 89 -11.78 -13.69 11.47
C SER A 89 -13.09 -13.08 10.95
N GLU A 90 -14.04 -12.83 11.83
CA GLU A 90 -15.32 -12.19 11.54
C GLU A 90 -15.20 -10.70 11.16
N LYS A 91 -14.09 -10.03 11.49
CA LYS A 91 -13.83 -8.61 11.19
C LYS A 91 -12.88 -8.39 10.01
N ARG A 92 -12.08 -9.39 9.61
CA ARG A 92 -11.04 -9.24 8.57
C ARG A 92 -11.56 -8.67 7.26
N THR A 93 -12.68 -9.20 6.76
CA THR A 93 -13.30 -8.70 5.53
C THR A 93 -13.67 -7.22 5.63
N ALA A 94 -14.19 -6.78 6.78
CA ALA A 94 -14.52 -5.38 7.00
C ALA A 94 -13.27 -4.49 6.96
N VAL A 95 -12.13 -4.97 7.48
CA VAL A 95 -10.84 -4.26 7.37
C VAL A 95 -10.37 -4.19 5.91
N TYR A 96 -10.39 -5.31 5.17
CA TYR A 96 -10.01 -5.29 3.74
C TYR A 96 -10.88 -4.37 2.88
N ASP A 97 -12.17 -4.28 3.21
CA ASP A 97 -13.14 -3.45 2.48
C ASP A 97 -13.30 -2.04 3.04
N PHE A 98 -12.65 -1.70 4.15
CA PHE A 98 -12.83 -0.42 4.84
C PHE A 98 -12.60 0.76 3.90
N TRP A 99 -11.52 0.74 3.11
CA TRP A 99 -11.24 1.81 2.15
C TRP A 99 -12.34 1.98 1.08
N ARG A 100 -13.16 0.96 0.83
CA ARG A 100 -14.29 1.01 -0.12
C ARG A 100 -15.57 1.54 0.51
N THR A 101 -15.74 1.32 1.81
CA THR A 101 -16.98 1.61 2.55
C THR A 101 -16.91 2.96 3.26
N ASP A 102 -15.75 3.37 3.76
CA ASP A 102 -15.53 4.71 4.27
C ASP A 102 -15.43 5.72 3.12
N LYS A 103 -16.23 6.79 3.19
CA LYS A 103 -16.32 7.76 2.11
C LYS A 103 -14.99 8.51 1.90
N VAL A 104 -14.32 8.92 2.98
CA VAL A 104 -13.12 9.75 2.89
C VAL A 104 -11.96 8.93 2.33
N LEU A 105 -11.75 7.71 2.83
CA LEU A 105 -10.74 6.81 2.30
C LEU A 105 -11.02 6.44 0.85
N LYS A 106 -12.27 6.15 0.49
CA LYS A 106 -12.63 5.85 -0.89
C LYS A 106 -12.28 6.99 -1.83
N ASP A 107 -12.64 8.22 -1.49
CA ASP A 107 -12.35 9.41 -2.31
C ASP A 107 -10.83 9.59 -2.47
N ARG A 108 -10.04 9.39 -1.40
CA ARG A 108 -8.57 9.42 -1.45
C ARG A 108 -7.98 8.34 -2.35
N CYS A 109 -8.42 7.09 -2.19
CA CYS A 109 -7.94 5.95 -2.96
C CYS A 109 -8.28 6.12 -4.45
N GLN A 110 -9.49 6.58 -4.77
CA GLN A 110 -9.92 6.84 -6.14
C GLN A 110 -9.14 8.00 -6.79
N PHE A 111 -8.84 9.05 -6.03
CA PHE A 111 -8.01 10.15 -6.52
C PHE A 111 -6.61 9.65 -6.92
N ILE A 112 -5.94 8.89 -6.05
CA ILE A 112 -4.61 8.33 -6.31
C ILE A 112 -4.64 7.39 -7.52
N ALA A 113 -5.53 6.40 -7.51
CA ALA A 113 -5.66 5.45 -8.61
C ALA A 113 -6.00 6.14 -9.95
N GLY A 114 -6.79 7.21 -9.92
CA GLY A 114 -7.14 7.97 -11.12
C GLY A 114 -5.94 8.64 -11.80
N LEU A 115 -4.94 9.10 -11.02
CA LEU A 115 -3.71 9.69 -11.58
C LEU A 115 -2.92 8.66 -12.38
N TYR A 116 -2.81 7.44 -11.86
CA TYR A 116 -2.15 6.33 -12.54
C TYR A 116 -2.96 5.83 -13.73
N GLN A 117 -4.27 5.64 -13.56
CA GLN A 117 -5.15 5.17 -14.62
C GLN A 117 -5.13 6.10 -15.84
N LYS A 118 -5.02 7.41 -15.64
CA LYS A 118 -4.88 8.38 -16.74
C LYS A 118 -3.67 8.11 -17.63
N TYR A 119 -2.54 7.65 -17.06
CA TYR A 119 -1.36 7.26 -17.83
C TYR A 119 -1.52 5.90 -18.51
N VAL A 120 -2.15 4.94 -17.84
CA VAL A 120 -2.46 3.62 -18.40
C VAL A 120 -3.39 3.74 -19.61
N ASP A 121 -4.44 4.56 -19.52
CA ASP A 121 -5.41 4.76 -20.59
C ASP A 121 -4.86 5.62 -21.74
N ASN A 122 -3.95 6.56 -21.44
CA ASN A 122 -3.37 7.47 -22.42
C ASN A 122 -1.92 7.83 -22.08
N SER A 123 -0.97 7.06 -22.62
CA SER A 123 0.45 7.13 -22.29
C SER A 123 1.21 8.29 -22.98
N THR A 124 0.82 9.52 -22.65
CA THR A 124 1.55 10.74 -23.05
C THR A 124 2.70 11.07 -22.08
N GLN A 125 3.66 11.89 -22.51
CA GLN A 125 4.73 12.38 -21.63
C GLN A 125 4.19 13.15 -20.42
N GLU A 126 3.13 13.94 -20.59
CA GLU A 126 2.51 14.68 -19.51
C GLU A 126 1.89 13.73 -18.47
N ASN A 127 1.09 12.76 -18.91
CA ASN A 127 0.48 11.79 -18.00
C ASN A 127 1.53 10.92 -17.32
N TYR A 128 2.62 10.58 -18.02
CA TYR A 128 3.75 9.87 -17.44
C TYR A 128 4.41 10.68 -16.31
N PHE A 129 4.68 11.97 -16.55
CA PHE A 129 5.25 12.85 -15.53
C PHE A 129 4.32 13.02 -14.32
N ILE A 130 3.01 13.17 -14.55
CA ILE A 130 2.02 13.23 -13.46
C ILE A 130 2.03 11.93 -12.65
N ALA A 131 2.08 10.77 -13.31
CA ALA A 131 2.12 9.48 -12.63
C ALA A 131 3.43 9.29 -11.83
N LEU A 132 4.58 9.72 -12.34
CA LEU A 132 5.84 9.73 -11.57
C LEU A 132 5.79 10.67 -10.35
N LEU A 133 5.17 11.84 -10.48
CA LEU A 133 5.02 12.75 -9.35
C LEU A 133 4.04 12.19 -8.31
N ALA A 134 2.96 11.54 -8.75
CA ALA A 134 2.02 10.86 -7.88
C ALA A 134 2.71 9.72 -7.10
N ASP A 135 3.56 8.94 -7.77
CA ASP A 135 4.40 7.89 -7.17
C ASP A 135 5.31 8.46 -6.07
N TYR A 136 6.04 9.53 -6.37
CA TYR A 136 6.90 10.20 -5.40
C TYR A 136 6.12 10.72 -4.18
N LEU A 137 4.94 11.29 -4.36
CA LEU A 137 4.10 11.78 -3.26
C LEU A 137 3.46 10.63 -2.47
N LEU A 138 3.11 9.53 -3.13
CA LEU A 138 2.60 8.34 -2.45
C LEU A 138 3.65 7.78 -1.50
N GLU A 139 4.86 7.53 -1.99
CA GLU A 139 5.99 7.02 -1.21
C GLU A 139 6.46 8.01 -0.14
N GLY A 140 6.61 9.28 -0.53
CA GLY A 140 7.23 10.31 0.30
C GLY A 140 6.30 11.02 1.30
N LEU A 141 4.98 10.90 1.16
CA LEU A 141 4.01 11.61 2.00
C LEU A 141 2.92 10.68 2.58
N TYR A 142 2.24 9.89 1.75
CA TYR A 142 1.05 9.15 2.20
C TYR A 142 1.39 8.00 3.14
N PHE A 143 2.47 7.26 2.90
CA PHE A 143 2.94 6.26 3.86
C PHE A 143 3.31 6.88 5.21
N TYR A 144 3.99 8.03 5.21
CA TYR A 144 4.35 8.73 6.45
C TYR A 144 3.13 9.22 7.24
N ASN A 145 1.98 9.44 6.59
CA ASN A 145 0.75 9.76 7.32
C ASN A 145 0.15 8.55 8.05
N GLY A 146 0.36 7.33 7.56
CA GLY A 146 -0.12 6.11 8.20
C GLY A 146 0.85 5.51 9.22
N LEU A 147 2.15 5.83 9.12
CA LEU A 147 3.21 5.29 9.98
C LEU A 147 3.51 6.13 11.23
N ASN A 148 2.95 7.34 11.33
CA ASN A 148 3.17 8.29 12.44
C ASN A 148 2.01 8.35 13.43
#